data_AF-A0A4Q3BKW5-F1
#
_entry.id   AF-A0A4Q3BKW5-F1
#
_cell.length_a   1.000
_cell.length_b   1.000
_cell.length_c   1.000
_cell.angle_alpha   90.00
_cell.angle_beta   90.00
_cell.angle_gamma   90.00
#
_symmetry.space_group_name_H-M   'P 1'
#
loop_
_entity.id
_entity.type
_entity.pdbx_description
1 polymer ?
#
loop_
_entity_poly.entity_id
_entity_poly.type
_entity_poly.pdbx_seq_one_letter_code
_entity_poly.pdbx_strand_id
1 'polypeptide(L)'
;MKKMIVLLVVCSISMTAFSQEKETKTIPNKSFIAELGGPGVLFSANFDTRFKKSPLGFGARLGVGFVSGDESIYDPVNGYYNYRMRSVLTVPFQLNYLFGKPNSVNAFEVGIGATYIAKKINMLDYYNEDATNVLGTASFMYRRMPKDGGFSWRIGFTPLIANGYIQPFGAVSV
;
A
#
# COMPACT_ATOMS: atom_id res chain seq x y z
N MET A 1 3.86 36.19 -31.92
CA MET A 1 2.58 35.58 -32.35
C MET A 1 2.47 34.11 -31.94
N LYS A 2 3.43 33.23 -32.27
CA LYS A 2 3.38 31.79 -31.91
C LYS A 2 3.25 31.50 -30.40
N LYS A 3 3.94 32.26 -29.55
CA LYS A 3 3.89 32.12 -28.08
C LYS A 3 2.52 32.48 -27.47
N MET A 4 1.76 33.34 -28.14
CA MET A 4 0.44 33.80 -27.67
C MET A 4 -0.65 32.76 -27.98
N ILE A 5 -0.50 32.02 -29.08
CA ILE A 5 -1.40 30.92 -29.46
C ILE A 5 -1.24 29.74 -28.50
N VAL A 6 0.00 29.41 -28.09
CA VAL A 6 0.26 28.34 -27.12
C VAL A 6 -0.38 28.63 -25.76
N LEU A 7 -0.31 29.89 -25.29
CA LEU A 7 -0.92 30.29 -24.03
C LEU A 7 -2.46 30.20 -24.08
N LEU A 8 -3.05 30.54 -25.22
CA LEU A 8 -4.51 30.50 -25.41
C LEU A 8 -5.03 29.05 -25.44
N VAL A 9 -4.30 28.13 -26.08
CA VAL A 9 -4.62 26.69 -26.10
C VAL A 9 -4.53 26.07 -24.70
N VAL A 10 -3.53 26.45 -23.89
CA VAL A 10 -3.39 25.96 -22.51
C VAL A 10 -4.55 26.44 -21.61
N CYS A 11 -5.01 27.68 -21.77
CA CYS A 11 -6.18 28.21 -21.03
C CYS A 11 -7.52 27.58 -21.45
N SER A 12 -7.67 27.14 -22.71
CA SER A 12 -8.89 26.47 -23.16
C SER A 12 -9.02 25.05 -22.59
N ILE A 13 -7.91 24.36 -22.33
CA ILE A 13 -7.92 23.01 -21.72
C ILE A 13 -8.35 23.08 -20.25
N SER A 14 -8.03 24.16 -19.52
CA SER A 14 -8.44 24.32 -18.11
C SER A 14 -9.94 24.48 -17.88
N MET A 15 -10.74 24.79 -18.91
CA MET A 15 -12.21 24.93 -18.77
C MET A 15 -12.97 23.59 -18.90
N THR A 16 -12.28 22.48 -19.19
CA THR A 16 -12.90 21.14 -19.24
C THR A 16 -12.85 20.40 -17.90
N ALA A 17 -12.32 21.03 -16.85
CA ALA A 17 -12.23 20.46 -15.52
C ALA A 17 -13.52 20.70 -14.71
N PHE A 18 -14.31 19.64 -14.59
CA PHE A 18 -15.39 19.38 -13.62
C PHE A 18 -16.74 20.10 -13.80
N SER A 19 -17.62 19.48 -14.60
CA SER A 19 -19.05 19.50 -14.32
C SER A 19 -19.31 18.59 -13.10
N GLN A 20 -19.66 19.17 -11.95
CA GLN A 20 -20.08 18.38 -10.78
C GLN A 20 -21.53 17.94 -10.98
N GLU A 21 -21.74 16.67 -11.33
CA GLU A 21 -23.04 16.03 -11.16
C GLU A 21 -23.45 16.10 -9.68
N LYS A 22 -24.73 16.39 -9.45
CA LYS A 22 -25.34 16.47 -8.11
C LYS A 22 -25.21 15.09 -7.45
N GLU A 23 -24.22 14.92 -6.59
CA GLU A 23 -23.89 13.66 -5.92
C GLU A 23 -25.09 13.11 -5.16
N THR A 24 -25.56 11.93 -5.57
CA THR A 24 -26.11 10.98 -4.59
C THR A 24 -24.99 10.77 -3.58
N LYS A 25 -25.18 11.08 -2.29
CA LYS A 25 -24.15 10.88 -1.25
C LYS A 25 -23.69 9.42 -1.28
N THR A 26 -22.66 9.12 -2.06
CA THR A 26 -22.07 7.80 -2.12
C THR A 26 -21.32 7.63 -0.82
N ILE A 27 -21.70 6.64 -0.03
CA ILE A 27 -20.96 6.34 1.20
C ILE A 27 -19.60 5.80 0.75
N PRO A 28 -18.48 6.48 1.03
CA PRO A 28 -17.18 6.06 0.55
C PRO A 28 -16.83 4.75 1.24
N ASN A 29 -16.96 3.65 0.49
CA ASN A 29 -16.69 2.30 0.96
C ASN A 29 -15.54 1.65 0.17
N LYS A 30 -14.92 2.40 -0.75
CA LYS A 30 -13.78 2.00 -1.58
C LYS A 30 -12.71 3.07 -1.51
N SER A 31 -11.45 2.67 -1.56
CA SER A 31 -10.32 3.59 -1.54
C SER A 31 -9.14 3.00 -2.31
N PHE A 32 -8.53 3.83 -3.15
CA PHE A 32 -7.21 3.56 -3.70
C PHE A 32 -6.16 4.18 -2.79
N ILE A 33 -5.04 3.49 -2.61
CA ILE A 33 -4.05 3.83 -1.60
C ILE A 33 -2.67 3.71 -2.22
N ALA A 34 -1.85 4.74 -2.06
CA ALA A 34 -0.41 4.60 -2.21
C ALA A 34 0.21 4.49 -0.82
N GLU A 35 1.03 3.47 -0.60
CA GLU A 35 1.55 3.12 0.74
C GLU A 35 3.06 2.88 0.70
N LEU A 36 3.74 3.42 1.71
CA LEU A 36 5.16 3.22 2.01
C LEU A 36 5.29 2.45 3.33
N GLY A 37 6.07 1.37 3.34
CA GLY A 37 6.41 0.59 4.54
C GLY A 37 5.26 -0.26 5.08
N GLY A 38 4.19 -0.47 4.30
CA GLY A 38 3.01 -1.25 4.69
C GLY A 38 3.11 -2.75 4.38
N PRO A 39 1.97 -3.47 4.29
CA PRO A 39 1.94 -4.90 3.99
C PRO A 39 2.53 -5.24 2.61
N GLY A 40 2.56 -4.29 1.67
CA GLY A 40 3.29 -4.41 0.40
C GLY A 40 4.82 -4.35 0.53
N VAL A 41 5.34 -4.40 1.77
CA VAL A 41 6.74 -4.33 2.19
C VAL A 41 7.31 -2.92 2.14
N LEU A 42 7.63 -2.40 0.95
CA LEU A 42 8.24 -1.07 0.83
C LEU A 42 7.33 -0.10 0.10
N PHE A 43 7.07 -0.29 -1.20
CA PHE A 43 6.14 0.56 -1.95
C PHE A 43 4.95 -0.28 -2.41
N SER A 44 3.73 0.23 -2.29
CA SER A 44 2.56 -0.46 -2.85
C SER A 44 1.42 0.47 -3.24
N ALA A 45 0.69 0.03 -4.26
CA ALA A 45 -0.62 0.54 -4.60
C ALA A 45 -1.66 -0.49 -4.16
N ASN A 46 -2.64 -0.07 -3.36
CA ASN A 46 -3.65 -0.96 -2.80
C ASN A 46 -5.06 -0.45 -3.11
N PHE A 47 -5.95 -1.39 -3.36
CA PHE A 47 -7.39 -1.17 -3.39
C PHE A 47 -8.00 -1.74 -2.11
N ASP A 48 -8.71 -0.89 -1.37
CA ASP A 48 -9.34 -1.21 -0.11
C ASP A 48 -10.86 -1.02 -0.23
N THR A 49 -11.62 -2.02 0.18
CA THR A 49 -13.09 -2.00 0.12
C THR A 49 -13.70 -2.47 1.43
N ARG A 50 -14.82 -1.86 1.82
CA ARG A 50 -15.66 -2.31 2.93
C ARG A 50 -16.71 -3.30 2.40
N PHE A 51 -17.03 -4.32 3.18
CA PHE A 51 -18.03 -5.35 2.79
C PHE A 51 -19.47 -4.84 2.87
N LYS A 52 -19.72 -3.87 3.75
CA LYS A 52 -21.03 -3.22 3.90
C LYS A 52 -20.99 -1.83 3.25
N LYS A 53 -22.17 -1.26 2.96
CA LYS A 53 -22.34 0.14 2.54
C LYS A 53 -22.14 1.09 3.73
N SER A 54 -20.96 1.05 4.32
CA SER A 54 -20.53 1.83 5.48
C SER A 54 -19.07 2.22 5.25
N PRO A 55 -18.62 3.42 5.69
CA PRO A 55 -17.21 3.75 5.64
C PRO A 55 -16.40 3.00 6.71
N LEU A 56 -17.06 2.41 7.71
CA LEU A 56 -16.47 1.74 8.86
C LEU A 56 -16.75 0.23 8.87
N GLY A 57 -16.00 -0.49 9.70
CA GLY A 57 -16.15 -1.93 9.92
C GLY A 57 -15.28 -2.79 9.01
N PHE A 58 -15.72 -4.04 8.79
CA PHE A 58 -14.98 -5.05 8.04
C PHE A 58 -14.79 -4.69 6.57
N GLY A 59 -13.59 -4.99 6.07
CA GLY A 59 -13.24 -4.88 4.67
C GLY A 59 -12.05 -5.75 4.30
N ALA A 60 -11.64 -5.60 3.06
CA ALA A 60 -10.49 -6.26 2.48
C ALA A 60 -9.63 -5.26 1.72
N ARG A 61 -8.34 -5.56 1.66
CA ARG A 61 -7.31 -4.83 0.92
C ARG A 61 -6.58 -5.81 0.01
N LEU A 62 -6.41 -5.44 -1.24
CA LEU A 62 -5.58 -6.15 -2.20
C LEU A 62 -4.71 -5.13 -2.93
N GLY A 63 -3.45 -5.45 -3.17
CA GLY A 63 -2.55 -4.51 -3.85
C GLY A 63 -1.47 -5.18 -4.66
N VAL A 64 -0.66 -4.31 -5.27
CA VAL A 64 0.60 -4.67 -5.91
C VAL A 64 1.66 -3.73 -5.35
N GLY A 65 2.75 -4.31 -4.89
CA GLY A 65 3.90 -3.58 -4.40
C GLY A 65 5.18 -4.01 -5.06
N PHE A 66 6.25 -3.33 -4.67
CA PHE A 66 7.59 -3.74 -5.00
C PHE A 66 8.53 -3.35 -3.87
N VAL A 67 9.60 -4.13 -3.79
CA VAL A 67 10.68 -3.89 -2.84
C VAL A 67 12.00 -4.25 -3.50
N SER A 68 13.02 -3.45 -3.19
CA SER A 68 14.38 -3.71 -3.60
C SER A 68 15.16 -4.28 -2.42
N GLY A 69 15.89 -5.37 -2.65
CA GLY A 69 16.76 -5.98 -1.67
C GLY A 69 18.00 -6.57 -2.33
N ASP A 70 18.95 -6.98 -1.51
CA ASP A 70 20.17 -7.63 -1.99
C ASP A 70 19.91 -9.12 -2.26
N GLU A 71 20.25 -9.54 -3.47
CA GLU A 71 20.34 -10.95 -3.84
C GLU A 71 21.79 -11.40 -3.67
N SER A 72 22.03 -12.37 -2.78
CA SER A 72 23.32 -13.03 -2.61
C SER A 72 23.44 -14.20 -3.58
N ILE A 73 24.38 -14.14 -4.52
CA ILE A 73 24.68 -15.23 -5.45
C ILE A 73 26.04 -15.80 -5.08
N TYR A 74 26.08 -17.08 -4.70
CA TYR A 74 27.34 -17.78 -4.45
C TYR A 74 28.05 -18.04 -5.78
N ASP A 75 29.30 -17.58 -5.89
CA ASP A 75 30.17 -17.90 -7.03
C ASP A 75 31.02 -19.14 -6.69
N PRO A 76 30.69 -20.32 -7.24
CA PRO A 76 31.42 -21.55 -6.95
C PRO A 76 32.85 -21.58 -7.52
N VAL A 77 33.19 -20.66 -8.43
CA VAL A 77 34.51 -20.59 -9.07
C VAL A 77 35.48 -19.78 -8.20
N ASN A 78 35.02 -18.67 -7.64
CA ASN A 78 35.87 -17.76 -6.86
C ASN A 78 35.69 -17.88 -5.34
N GLY A 79 34.66 -18.60 -4.87
CA GLY A 79 34.40 -18.82 -3.43
C GLY A 79 33.87 -17.59 -2.68
N TYR A 80 33.36 -16.58 -3.39
CA TYR A 80 32.82 -15.35 -2.80
C TYR A 80 31.33 -15.19 -3.08
N TYR A 81 30.64 -14.48 -2.19
CA TYR A 81 29.26 -14.05 -2.38
C TYR A 81 29.22 -12.72 -3.14
N ASN A 82 28.54 -12.71 -4.29
CA ASN A 82 28.24 -11.50 -5.03
C ASN A 82 26.89 -10.93 -4.59
N TYR A 83 26.86 -9.65 -4.27
CA TYR A 83 25.63 -8.93 -3.91
C TYR A 83 25.15 -8.10 -5.09
N ARG A 84 23.90 -8.28 -5.49
CA ARG A 84 23.25 -7.47 -6.52
C ARG A 84 21.92 -6.95 -6.02
N MET A 85 21.70 -5.65 -6.18
CA MET A 85 20.42 -5.04 -5.85
C MET A 85 19.37 -5.47 -6.87
N ARG A 86 18.27 -6.06 -6.39
CA ARG A 86 17.17 -6.52 -7.25
C ARG A 86 15.83 -6.06 -6.70
N SER A 87 14.97 -5.58 -7.59
CA SER A 87 13.57 -5.28 -7.27
C SER A 87 12.68 -6.47 -7.54
N VAL A 88 11.74 -6.72 -6.63
CA VAL A 88 10.78 -7.81 -6.69
C VAL A 88 9.38 -7.28 -6.47
N LEU A 89 8.42 -7.83 -7.22
CA LEU A 89 7.00 -7.54 -7.06
C LEU A 89 6.41 -8.28 -5.86
N THR A 90 5.53 -7.60 -5.15
CA THR A 90 4.76 -8.14 -4.03
C THR A 90 3.26 -8.01 -4.30
N VAL A 91 2.48 -8.93 -3.76
CA VAL A 91 1.01 -8.92 -3.87
C VAL A 91 0.45 -9.07 -2.46
N PRO A 92 0.21 -7.96 -1.74
CA PRO A 92 -0.42 -7.98 -0.43
C PRO A 92 -1.92 -8.21 -0.52
N PHE A 93 -2.43 -9.09 0.33
CA PHE A 93 -3.85 -9.28 0.61
C PHE A 93 -4.10 -9.21 2.12
N GLN A 94 -5.07 -8.41 2.56
CA GLN A 94 -5.45 -8.29 3.97
C GLN A 94 -6.96 -8.23 4.17
N LEU A 95 -7.41 -8.76 5.31
CA LEU A 95 -8.69 -8.45 5.91
C LEU A 95 -8.46 -7.41 7.00
N ASN A 96 -9.35 -6.42 7.11
CA ASN A 96 -9.20 -5.38 8.12
C ASN A 96 -10.55 -4.92 8.69
N TYR A 97 -10.49 -4.29 9.86
CA TYR A 97 -11.61 -3.67 10.53
C TYR A 97 -11.27 -2.22 10.84
N LEU A 98 -12.17 -1.31 10.46
CA LEU A 98 -12.02 0.12 10.71
C LEU A 98 -12.92 0.56 11.87
N PHE A 99 -12.31 0.81 13.03
CA PHE A 99 -12.93 1.35 14.22
C PHE A 99 -13.06 2.87 14.10
N GLY A 100 -14.25 3.41 14.32
CA GLY A 100 -14.46 4.86 14.27
C GLY A 100 -15.87 5.22 14.68
N LYS A 101 -16.12 6.53 14.78
CA LYS A 101 -17.48 7.05 14.96
C LYS A 101 -18.06 7.39 13.60
N PRO A 102 -19.35 7.11 13.33
CA PRO A 102 -19.96 7.42 12.05
C PRO A 102 -19.79 8.88 11.61
N ASN A 103 -19.63 9.82 12.55
CA ASN A 103 -19.44 11.27 12.31
C ASN A 103 -18.00 11.79 12.47
N SER A 104 -17.04 10.91 12.71
CA SER A 104 -15.63 11.29 12.86
C SER A 104 -14.89 11.17 11.52
N VAL A 105 -13.95 12.09 11.29
CA VAL A 105 -12.97 11.99 10.20
C VAL A 105 -11.81 11.04 10.56
N ASN A 106 -11.70 10.67 11.83
CA ASN A 106 -10.63 9.83 12.35
C ASN A 106 -11.15 8.43 12.65
N ALA A 107 -10.37 7.44 12.27
CA ALA A 107 -10.62 6.03 12.50
C ALA A 107 -9.31 5.28 12.77
N PHE A 108 -9.41 4.14 13.43
CA PHE A 108 -8.31 3.22 13.68
C PHE A 108 -8.54 1.93 12.91
N GLU A 109 -7.56 1.50 12.14
CA GLU A 109 -7.60 0.30 11.30
C GLU A 109 -6.76 -0.78 11.95
N VAL A 110 -7.33 -1.98 12.08
CA VAL A 110 -6.59 -3.20 12.41
C VAL A 110 -6.76 -4.19 11.29
N GLY A 111 -5.67 -4.74 10.77
CA GLY A 111 -5.69 -5.72 9.69
C GLY A 111 -4.76 -6.89 9.91
N ILE A 112 -5.08 -7.99 9.25
CA ILE A 112 -4.28 -9.20 9.17
C ILE A 112 -4.35 -9.75 7.75
N GLY A 113 -3.25 -10.33 7.28
CA GLY A 113 -3.24 -10.96 5.98
C GLY A 113 -1.90 -11.53 5.60
N ALA A 114 -1.66 -11.64 4.30
CA ALA A 114 -0.45 -12.22 3.75
C ALA A 114 0.00 -11.47 2.50
N THR A 115 1.31 -11.46 2.27
CA THR A 115 1.92 -10.86 1.08
C THR A 115 2.69 -11.92 0.34
N TYR A 116 2.32 -12.14 -0.92
CA TYR A 116 3.08 -13.00 -1.81
C TYR A 116 4.22 -12.20 -2.44
N ILE A 117 5.42 -12.77 -2.48
CA ILE A 117 6.61 -12.20 -3.10
C ILE A 117 6.90 -13.02 -4.37
N ALA A 118 6.95 -12.33 -5.52
CA ALA A 118 7.07 -12.99 -6.83
C ALA A 118 8.43 -13.70 -7.03
N LYS A 119 9.47 -13.25 -6.34
CA LYS A 119 10.81 -13.87 -6.36
C LYS A 119 11.41 -13.88 -4.96
N LYS A 120 12.08 -14.96 -4.59
CA LYS A 120 12.86 -15.03 -3.34
C LYS A 120 13.92 -13.93 -3.32
N ILE A 121 13.90 -13.11 -2.27
CA ILE A 121 14.92 -12.12 -1.91
C ILE A 121 15.15 -12.19 -0.41
N ASN A 122 16.39 -11.94 0.01
CA ASN A 122 16.79 -11.98 1.41
C ASN A 122 16.30 -10.72 2.14
N MET A 123 15.02 -10.67 2.51
CA MET A 123 14.46 -9.54 3.28
C MET A 123 14.29 -9.84 4.76
N LEU A 124 13.94 -11.09 5.11
CA LEU A 124 13.74 -11.56 6.49
C LEU A 124 14.45 -12.88 6.80
N ASP A 125 15.20 -13.43 5.83
CA ASP A 125 15.90 -14.71 5.94
C ASP A 125 17.40 -14.52 6.17
N TYR A 126 17.76 -13.86 7.27
CA TYR A 126 19.17 -13.67 7.62
C TYR A 126 19.85 -14.99 8.05
N TYR A 127 19.08 -16.05 8.34
CA TYR A 127 19.60 -17.31 8.90
C TYR A 127 18.93 -18.62 8.38
N ASN A 128 18.03 -18.57 7.39
CA ASN A 128 17.32 -19.77 6.92
C ASN A 128 17.42 -19.92 5.40
N GLU A 129 17.82 -21.11 4.94
CA GLU A 129 17.95 -21.48 3.52
C GLU A 129 16.58 -21.62 2.83
N ASP A 130 15.50 -21.75 3.61
CA ASP A 130 14.12 -21.87 3.16
C ASP A 130 13.43 -20.51 3.04
N ALA A 131 13.87 -19.71 2.06
CA ALA A 131 13.20 -18.44 1.80
C ALA A 131 11.73 -18.67 1.37
N THR A 132 10.79 -18.11 2.14
CA THR A 132 9.35 -18.22 1.88
C THR A 132 8.90 -17.15 0.89
N ASN A 133 8.04 -17.54 -0.06
CA ASN A 133 7.41 -16.59 -0.97
C ASN A 133 6.17 -15.91 -0.34
N VAL A 134 5.81 -16.26 0.90
CA VAL A 134 4.64 -15.73 1.59
C VAL A 134 5.05 -15.16 2.94
N LEU A 135 4.73 -13.90 3.16
CA LEU A 135 4.88 -13.21 4.45
C LEU A 135 3.52 -13.09 5.11
N GLY A 136 3.42 -13.44 6.40
CA GLY A 136 2.30 -13.00 7.24
C GLY A 136 2.40 -11.50 7.48
N THR A 137 1.27 -10.82 7.57
CA THR A 137 1.24 -9.37 7.81
C THR A 137 0.15 -9.02 8.80
N ALA A 138 0.41 -8.03 9.64
CA ALA A 138 -0.65 -7.32 10.36
C ALA A 138 -0.52 -5.81 10.11
N SER A 139 -1.56 -5.05 10.44
CA SER A 139 -1.56 -3.60 10.30
C SER A 139 -2.30 -2.94 11.46
N PHE A 140 -1.72 -1.88 12.00
CA PHE A 140 -2.31 -1.06 13.06
C PHE A 140 -2.13 0.40 12.66
N MET A 141 -3.18 1.00 12.11
CA MET A 141 -3.08 2.29 11.44
C MET A 141 -4.07 3.30 12.00
N TYR A 142 -3.60 4.50 12.28
CA TYR A 142 -4.47 5.66 12.41
C TYR A 142 -4.79 6.19 11.01
N ARG A 143 -6.08 6.35 10.71
CA ARG A 143 -6.58 6.80 9.41
C ARG A 143 -7.40 8.07 9.57
N ARG A 144 -7.06 9.09 8.78
CA ARG A 144 -7.92 10.26 8.57
C ARG A 144 -8.60 10.14 7.22
N MET A 145 -9.93 10.13 7.20
CA MET A 145 -10.76 10.05 6.01
C MET A 145 -11.94 11.03 6.11
N PRO A 146 -11.84 12.20 5.46
CA PRO A 146 -12.96 13.13 5.35
C PRO A 146 -14.16 12.48 4.66
N LYS A 147 -15.38 12.79 5.12
CA LYS A 147 -16.62 12.19 4.61
C LYS A 147 -17.08 12.78 3.29
N ASP A 148 -16.92 14.09 3.15
CA ASP A 148 -17.42 14.87 2.02
C ASP A 148 -16.33 15.03 0.94
N GLY A 149 -15.42 14.05 0.86
CA GLY A 149 -14.23 14.13 0.04
C GLY A 149 -13.10 14.97 0.66
N GLY A 150 -11.91 14.84 0.07
CA GLY A 150 -10.69 15.51 0.52
C GLY A 150 -9.51 14.56 0.71
N PHE A 151 -8.43 15.08 1.26
CA PHE A 151 -7.18 14.34 1.43
C PHE A 151 -7.27 13.32 2.57
N SER A 152 -7.17 12.03 2.23
CA SER A 152 -7.01 10.93 3.18
C SER A 152 -5.55 10.62 3.43
N TRP A 153 -5.25 10.15 4.64
CA TRP A 153 -3.93 9.61 4.95
C TRP A 153 -3.99 8.61 6.09
N ARG A 154 -2.93 7.80 6.20
CA ARG A 154 -2.74 6.81 7.25
C ARG A 154 -1.31 6.85 7.74
N ILE A 155 -1.14 6.57 9.02
CA ILE A 155 0.15 6.32 9.64
C ILE A 155 -0.01 5.23 10.68
N GLY A 156 1.00 4.39 10.83
CA GLY A 156 0.98 3.34 11.83
C GLY A 156 2.15 2.41 11.66
N PHE A 157 1.97 1.17 12.06
CA PHE A 157 2.99 0.14 11.91
C PHE A 157 2.37 -1.17 11.41
N THR A 158 3.16 -1.93 10.68
CA THR A 158 2.74 -3.14 9.99
C THR A 158 3.80 -4.23 10.19
N PRO A 159 3.66 -5.08 11.22
CA PRO A 159 4.62 -6.15 11.44
C PRO A 159 4.53 -7.17 10.30
N LEU A 160 5.69 -7.57 9.79
CA LEU A 160 5.87 -8.65 8.84
C LEU A 160 6.33 -9.90 9.61
N ILE A 161 5.69 -11.03 9.33
CA ILE A 161 5.97 -12.31 9.98
C ILE A 161 6.43 -13.32 8.93
N ALA A 162 7.61 -13.89 9.13
CA ALA A 162 8.11 -14.97 8.29
C ALA A 162 9.07 -15.85 9.08
N ASN A 163 9.01 -17.17 8.88
CA ASN A 163 9.97 -18.13 9.43
C ASN A 163 10.21 -17.98 10.95
N GLY A 164 9.15 -17.64 11.70
CA GLY A 164 9.21 -17.43 13.16
C GLY A 164 9.71 -16.06 13.61
N TYR A 165 10.20 -15.22 12.70
CA TYR A 165 10.63 -13.86 12.97
C TYR A 165 9.49 -12.86 12.76
N ILE A 166 9.52 -11.78 13.55
CA ILE A 166 8.61 -10.64 13.43
C ILE A 166 9.45 -9.39 13.24
N GLN A 167 9.29 -8.74 12.10
CA GLN A 167 9.94 -7.47 11.79
C GLN A 167 8.89 -6.35 11.82
N PRO A 168 8.95 -5.41 12.77
CA PRO A 168 8.10 -4.24 12.74
C PRO A 168 8.53 -3.28 11.62
N PHE A 169 7.56 -2.74 10.89
CA PHE A 169 7.74 -1.65 9.93
C PHE A 169 6.82 -0.49 10.28
N GLY A 170 7.32 0.74 10.12
CA GLY A 170 6.47 1.93 10.10
C GLY A 170 5.82 2.08 8.72
N ALA A 171 4.54 2.42 8.68
CA ALA A 171 3.79 2.56 7.46
C ALA A 171 3.12 3.93 7.37
N VAL A 172 3.18 4.54 6.19
CA VAL A 172 2.42 5.76 5.85
C VAL A 172 1.71 5.56 4.51
N SER A 173 0.52 6.10 4.38
CA SER A 173 -0.25 5.96 3.14
C SER A 173 -1.11 7.19 2.87
N VAL A 174 -1.48 7.39 1.61
CA VAL A 174 -2.43 8.40 1.14
C VAL A 174 -3.55 7.76 0.34
#